data_AF-A0A2M7V511-F1
#
_entry.id   AF-A0A2M7V511-F1
#
_cell.length_a   1.000
_cell.length_b   1.000
_cell.length_c   1.000
_cell.angle_alpha   90.00
_cell.angle_beta   90.00
_cell.angle_gamma   90.00
#
_symmetry.space_group_name_H-M   'P 1'
#
loop_
_entity.id
_entity.type
_entity.pdbx_description
1 polymer ?
#
loop_
_entity_poly.entity_id
_entity_poly.type
_entity_poly.pdbx_seq_one_letter_code
_entity_poly.pdbx_strand_id
1 'polypeptide(L)' 'MTTLTVEGMHCDACKKLIMMELEDAGLDTYVENVTVASTEKKGIFQLNEAIDEDSLEKMKSIINAMDGYSVE' A
#
# COMPACT_ATOMS: atom_id res chain seq x y z
N MET A 1 -2.09 7.09 -13.90
CA MET A 1 -2.29 6.00 -12.91
C MET A 1 -0.95 5.47 -12.42
N THR A 2 -0.74 5.48 -11.10
CA THR A 2 0.49 5.02 -10.43
C THR A 2 0.18 3.74 -9.66
N THR A 3 1.12 2.79 -9.62
CA THR A 3 0.94 1.54 -8.87
C THR A 3 2.05 1.37 -7.84
N LEU A 4 1.68 0.96 -6.63
CA LEU A 4 2.61 0.58 -5.57
C LEU A 4 2.54 -0.93 -5.35
N THR A 5 3.69 -1.61 -5.38
CA THR A 5 3.76 -3.05 -5.11
C THR A 5 4.31 -3.27 -3.73
N VAL A 6 3.55 -3.96 -2.89
CA VAL A 6 3.88 -4.29 -1.51
C VAL A 6 4.18 -5.78 -1.40
N GLU A 7 5.41 -6.14 -1.04
CA GLU A 7 5.80 -7.51 -0.74
C GLU A 7 5.31 -7.92 0.67
N GLY A 8 5.09 -9.22 0.89
CA GLY A 8 4.65 -9.78 2.17
C GLY A 8 3.13 -9.90 2.35
N MET A 9 2.35 -9.26 1.47
CA MET A 9 0.89 -9.30 1.50
C MET A 9 0.35 -10.59 0.85
N HIS A 10 -0.30 -11.44 1.63
CA HIS A 10 -0.78 -12.75 1.16
C HIS A 10 -2.28 -13.00 1.39
N CYS A 11 -2.96 -12.13 2.12
CA CYS A 11 -4.39 -12.26 2.40
C CYS A 11 -5.08 -10.89 2.60
N ASP A 12 -6.41 -10.89 2.67
CA ASP A 12 -7.20 -9.68 2.92
C ASP A 12 -6.93 -9.04 4.30
N ALA A 13 -6.47 -9.81 5.29
CA ALA A 13 -6.10 -9.25 6.58
C ALA A 13 -4.86 -8.35 6.47
N CYS A 14 -3.87 -8.74 5.66
CA CYS A 14 -2.71 -7.90 5.34
C CYS A 14 -3.14 -6.60 4.64
N LYS A 15 -4.07 -6.69 3.68
CA LYS A 15 -4.66 -5.52 3.03
C LYS A 15 -5.30 -4.57 4.05
N LYS A 16 -6.12 -5.09 4.97
CA LYS A 16 -6.77 -4.27 6.01
C LYS A 16 -5.75 -3.60 6.93
N LEU A 17 -4.71 -4.32 7.36
CA LEU A 17 -3.65 -3.77 8.21
C LEU A 17 -2.99 -2.56 7.53
N ILE A 18 -2.54 -2.72 6.29
CA ILE A 18 -1.89 -1.62 5.57
C ILE A 18 -2.87 -0.46 5.31
N MET A 19 -4.12 -0.75 4.93
CA MET A 19 -5.12 0.30 4.74
C MET A 19 -5.41 1.10 6.01
N MET A 20 -5.41 0.47 7.20
CA MET A 20 -5.59 1.18 8.47
C MET A 20 -4.44 2.16 8.75
N GLU A 21 -3.19 1.75 8.55
CA GLU A 21 -2.04 2.65 8.74
C GLU A 21 -2.05 3.81 7.73
N LEU A 22 -2.51 3.55 6.49
CA LEU A 22 -2.68 4.60 5.48
C LEU A 22 -3.84 5.54 5.82
N GLU A 23 -4.96 5.03 6.35
CA GLU A 23 -6.10 5.82 6.82
C GLU A 23 -5.72 6.73 7.98
N ASP A 24 -5.00 6.20 8.98
CA ASP A 24 -4.48 6.98 10.12
C ASP A 24 -3.53 8.10 9.66
N ALA A 25 -2.81 7.89 8.55
CA ALA A 25 -1.94 8.88 7.94
C ALA A 25 -2.64 9.86 6.98
N GLY A 26 -3.94 9.66 6.70
CA GLY A 26 -4.75 10.43 5.75
C GLY A 26 -4.39 10.19 4.28
N LEU A 27 -3.88 9.00 3.97
CA LEU A 27 -3.38 8.62 2.64
C LEU A 27 -4.31 7.62 1.92
N ASP A 28 -5.30 7.04 2.60
CA ASP A 28 -6.26 6.10 2.03
C ASP A 28 -7.03 6.68 0.84
N THR A 29 -7.28 8.00 0.84
CA THR A 29 -7.97 8.69 -0.25
C THR A 29 -7.24 8.62 -1.59
N TYR A 30 -5.93 8.32 -1.57
CA TYR A 30 -5.15 8.13 -2.78
C TYR A 30 -5.24 6.71 -3.35
N VAL A 31 -5.76 5.75 -2.60
CA VAL A 31 -5.86 4.34 -3.02
C VAL A 31 -7.21 4.09 -3.70
N GLU A 32 -7.19 3.83 -5.00
CA GLU A 32 -8.41 3.51 -5.77
C GLU A 32 -8.80 2.03 -5.63
N ASN A 33 -7.81 1.16 -5.62
CA ASN A 33 -8.03 -0.28 -5.56
C ASN A 33 -6.80 -1.00 -5.00
N VAL A 34 -7.02 -2.16 -4.40
CA VAL A 34 -5.94 -3.03 -3.89
C VAL A 34 -6.23 -4.46 -4.27
N THR A 35 -5.31 -5.06 -5.02
CA THR A 35 -5.35 -6.46 -5.42
C THR A 35 -4.31 -7.26 -4.65
N VAL A 36 -4.70 -8.44 -4.14
CA VAL A 36 -3.80 -9.35 -3.44
C VAL A 36 -3.43 -10.51 -4.37
N ALA A 37 -2.16 -10.57 -4.77
CA ALA A 37 -1.57 -11.69 -5.48
C ALA A 37 -1.03 -12.71 -4.46
N SER A 38 -1.91 -13.47 -3.81
CA SER A 38 -1.57 -14.37 -2.70
C SER A 38 -0.46 -15.38 -3.02
N THR A 39 -0.39 -15.85 -4.27
CA THR A 39 0.64 -16.81 -4.73
C THR A 39 2.03 -16.19 -4.77
N GLU A 40 2.12 -14.89 -5.05
CA GLU A 40 3.38 -14.15 -5.14
C GLU A 40 3.71 -13.44 -3.82
N LYS A 41 2.78 -13.48 -2.85
CA LYS A 41 2.83 -12.71 -1.60
C LYS A 41 2.99 -11.21 -1.86
N LYS A 42 2.24 -10.69 -2.84
CA LYS A 42 2.26 -9.28 -3.22
C LYS A 42 0.88 -8.63 -3.10
N GLY A 43 0.89 -7.36 -2.73
CA GLY A 43 -0.25 -6.45 -2.76
C GLY A 43 0.01 -5.37 -3.80
N ILE A 44 -0.93 -5.16 -4.71
CA ILE A 44 -0.83 -4.13 -5.74
C ILE A 44 -1.85 -3.04 -5.42
N PHE A 45 -1.35 -1.89 -4.99
CA PHE A 45 -2.15 -0.69 -4.70
C PHE A 45 -2.19 0.17 -5.96
N GLN A 46 -3.37 0.37 -6.50
CA GLN A 46 -3.62 1.31 -7.58
C GLN A 46 -3.90 2.67 -6.95
N LEU A 47 -3.05 3.64 -7.25
CA LEU A 47 -3.12 4.99 -6.71
C LEU A 47 -3.73 5.93 -7.76
N ASN A 48 -4.57 6.84 -7.30
CA ASN A 48 -5.18 7.84 -8.16
C ASN A 48 -4.13 8.83 -8.71
N GLU A 49 -4.52 9.63 -9.70
CA GLU A 49 -3.61 10.56 -10.37
C GLU A 49 -3.31 11.83 -9.57
N ALA A 50 -3.97 12.02 -8.41
CA ALA A 50 -3.79 13.17 -7.55
C ALA A 50 -2.67 12.99 -6.51
N ILE A 51 -2.07 11.80 -6.42
CA ILE A 51 -0.96 11.55 -5.50
C ILE A 51 0.31 12.29 -5.96
N ASP A 52 0.88 13.07 -5.05
CA ASP A 52 2.17 13.74 -5.21
C ASP A 52 3.34 12.89 -4.70
N GLU A 53 4.57 13.31 -5.01
CA GLU A 53 5.79 12.58 -4.66
C GLU A 53 5.99 12.46 -3.13
N ASP A 54 5.69 13.51 -2.36
CA ASP A 54 5.84 13.48 -0.90
C ASP A 54 4.84 12.49 -0.27
N SER A 55 3.59 12.49 -0.74
CA SER A 55 2.56 11.53 -0.31
C SER A 55 2.93 10.09 -0.68
N LEU A 56 3.49 9.87 -1.87
CA LEU A 56 3.94 8.56 -2.32
C LEU A 56 5.11 8.04 -1.46
N GLU A 57 6.11 8.87 -1.20
CA GLU A 57 7.24 8.50 -0.35
C GLU A 57 6.81 8.26 1.10
N LYS A 58 5.83 9.03 1.60
CA LYS A 58 5.22 8.80 2.92
C LYS A 58 4.50 7.45 2.96
N MET A 59 3.72 7.08 1.93
CA MET A 59 3.09 5.76 1.84
C MET A 59 4.14 4.64 1.90
N LYS A 60 5.19 4.73 1.08
CA LYS A 60 6.29 3.75 1.08
C LYS A 60 6.94 3.62 2.46
N SER A 61 7.22 4.76 3.10
CA SER A 61 7.84 4.81 4.43
C SER A 61 6.97 4.12 5.49
N ILE A 62 5.66 4.38 5.51
CA ILE A 62 4.71 3.74 6.43
C ILE A 62 4.72 2.22 6.21
N ILE A 63 4.59 1.77 4.96
CA ILE A 63 4.51 0.34 4.66
C ILE A 63 5.84 -0.36 5.00
N ASN A 64 6.98 0.25 4.67
CA ASN A 64 8.31 -0.27 5.01
C ASN A 64 8.59 -0.28 6.53
N ALA A 65 7.88 0.52 7.31
CA ALA A 65 7.99 0.51 8.78
C ALA A 65 7.16 -0.62 9.42
N MET A 66 6.22 -1.23 8.69
CA MET A 66 5.44 -2.36 9.17
C MET A 66 6.24 -3.66 9.07
N ASP A 67 6.25 -4.44 10.16
CA ASP A 67 6.97 -5.72 10.19
C ASP A 67 6.41 -6.70 9.14
N GLY A 68 7.29 -7.23 8.30
CA GLY A 68 6.94 -8.22 7.29
C GLY A 68 6.46 -7.67 5.95
N TYR A 69 6.48 -6.34 5.74
CA TYR A 69 6.12 -5.72 4.46
C TYR A 69 7.26 -4.87 3.91
N SER A 70 7.33 -4.76 2.58
CA SER A 70 8.28 -3.86 1.93
C SER A 70 7.77 -3.34 0.59
N VAL A 71 8.27 -2.18 0.20
CA VAL A 71 7.96 -1.48 -1.06
C VAL A 71 9.27 -1.00 -1.66
N GLU A 72 9.53 -1.41 -2.91
CA GLU A 72 10.62 -0.89 -3.76
C GLU A 72 10.13 0.23 -4.69
#